data_AF-A0A1H8GS92-F1
#
_entry.id   AF-A0A1H8GS92-F1
#
_cell.length_a   1.000
_cell.length_b   1.000
_cell.length_c   1.000
_cell.angle_alpha   90.00
_cell.angle_beta   90.00
_cell.angle_gamma   90.00
#
_symmetry.space_group_name_H-M   'P 1'
#
loop_
_entity.id
_entity.type
_entity.pdbx_description
1 polymer ?
#
loop_
_entity_poly.entity_id
_entity_poly.type
_entity_poly.pdbx_seq_one_letter_code
_entity_poly.pdbx_strand_id
1 'polypeptide(L)' 'MLTTRELRIAELAGRGLSNHEIGDRLGLSTGTVGASLYRIFPRLGVTVRAQLGDALKQHHARVRPGCRV' A
#
# COMPACT_ATOMS: atom_id res chain seq x y z
N MET A 1 -11.63 -3.07 -6.04
CA MET A 1 -11.39 -4.37 -5.40
C MET A 1 -9.90 -4.62 -5.27
N LEU A 2 -9.31 -4.24 -4.14
CA LEU A 2 -7.92 -4.58 -3.82
C LEU A 2 -7.88 -5.97 -3.19
N THR A 3 -6.94 -6.80 -3.63
CA THR A 3 -6.63 -8.06 -2.97
C THR A 3 -5.83 -7.80 -1.69
N THR A 4 -5.86 -8.73 -0.73
CA THR A 4 -5.06 -8.66 0.50
C THR A 4 -3.57 -8.44 0.22
N ARG A 5 -3.05 -9.05 -0.86
CA ARG A 5 -1.66 -8.89 -1.30
C ARG A 5 -1.37 -7.49 -1.83
N GLU A 6 -2.25 -6.92 -2.65
CA GLU A 6 -2.13 -5.53 -3.12
C GLU A 6 -2.17 -4.54 -1.96
N LEU A 7 -3.05 -4.79 -0.98
CA LEU A 7 -3.13 -3.96 0.22
C LEU A 7 -1.83 -4.01 1.03
N ARG A 8 -1.21 -5.19 1.15
CA ARG A 8 0.10 -5.35 1.82
C ARG A 8 1.22 -4.62 1.09
N ILE A 9 1.24 -4.68 -0.24
CA ILE A 9 2.19 -3.94 -1.07
C ILE A 9 2.03 -2.43 -0.84
N ALA A 10 0.78 -1.94 -0.84
CA ALA A 10 0.49 -0.55 -0.57
C ALA A 10 0.98 -0.14 0.83
N GLU A 11 0.64 -0.91 1.87
CA GLU A 11 1.08 -0.70 3.26
C GLU A 11 2.60 -0.51 3.37
N LEU A 12 3.38 -1.41 2.77
CA LEU A 12 4.83 -1.34 2.85
C LEU A 12 5.38 -0.15 2.06
N ALA A 13 4.83 0.14 0.88
CA ALA A 13 5.21 1.30 0.09
C ALA A 13 4.87 2.62 0.81
N GLY A 14 3.73 2.69 1.51
CA GLY A 14 3.31 3.86 2.29
C GLY A 14 4.14 4.09 3.56
N ARG A 15 4.83 3.05 4.05
CA ARG A 15 5.84 3.16 5.12
C ARG A 15 7.20 3.65 4.61
N GLY A 16 7.38 3.80 3.29
CA GLY A 16 8.62 4.25 2.67
C GLY A 16 9.48 3.14 2.06
N LEU A 17 9.13 1.86 2.21
CA LEU A 17 9.96 0.74 1.72
C LEU A 17 10.08 0.73 0.21
N SER A 18 11.29 0.61 -0.31
CA SER A 18 11.61 0.52 -1.74
C SER A 18 10.95 -0.69 -2.39
N ASN A 19 10.70 -0.63 -3.71
CA ASN A 19 10.09 -1.77 -4.43
C ASN A 19 10.92 -3.06 -4.29
N HIS A 20 12.24 -2.94 -4.11
CA HIS A 20 13.14 -4.03 -3.76
C HIS A 20 12.84 -4.64 -2.39
N GLU A 21 12.80 -3.83 -1.34
CA GLU A 21 12.54 -4.27 0.03
C GLU A 21 11.12 -4.86 0.17
N ILE A 22 10.14 -4.30 -0.53
CA ILE A 22 8.78 -4.85 -0.59
C ILE A 22 8.79 -6.22 -1.27
N GLY A 23 9.53 -6.34 -2.36
CA GLY A 23 9.69 -7.58 -3.11
C GLY A 23 10.29 -8.67 -2.24
N ASP A 24 11.41 -8.37 -1.60
CA ASP A 24 12.10 -9.27 -0.67
C ASP A 24 11.17 -9.77 0.45
N ARG A 25 10.41 -8.86 1.06
CA ARG A 25 9.50 -9.18 2.18
C ARG A 25 8.28 -10.02 1.78
N LEU A 26 7.86 -9.93 0.52
CA LEU A 26 6.68 -10.63 -0.01
C LEU A 26 7.04 -11.80 -0.93
N GLY A 27 8.33 -12.06 -1.16
CA GLY A 27 8.82 -13.05 -2.12
C GLY A 27 8.50 -12.71 -3.57
N LEU A 28 8.47 -11.41 -3.92
CA LEU A 28 8.09 -10.90 -5.24
C LEU A 28 9.24 -10.18 -5.94
N SER A 29 9.22 -10.22 -7.27
CA SER A 29 10.12 -9.37 -8.05
C SER A 29 9.73 -7.90 -7.94
N THR A 30 10.74 -7.02 -7.98
CA THR A 30 10.58 -5.57 -7.96
C THR A 30 9.64 -5.05 -9.05
N GLY A 31 9.69 -5.67 -10.25
CA GLY A 31 8.78 -5.37 -11.36
C GLY A 31 7.32 -5.72 -11.07
N THR A 32 7.07 -6.83 -10.37
CA THR A 32 5.71 -7.21 -9.93
C THR A 32 5.16 -6.21 -8.92
N VAL A 33 6.01 -5.77 -7.98
CA VAL A 33 5.64 -4.72 -7.01
C VAL A 33 5.29 -3.42 -7.73
N GLY A 34 6.10 -3.00 -8.71
CA GLY A 34 5.83 -1.81 -9.51
C GLY A 34 4.51 -1.89 -10.28
N ALA A 35 4.25 -3.03 -10.94
CA ALA A 35 3.01 -3.27 -11.67
C ALA A 35 1.78 -3.27 -10.75
N SER A 36 1.90 -3.87 -9.56
CA SER A 36 0.85 -3.81 -8.53
C SER A 36 0.60 -2.38 -8.07
N LEU A 37 1.65 -1.61 -7.74
CA LEU A 37 1.52 -0.21 -7.31
C LEU A 37 0.85 0.66 -8.38
N TYR A 38 1.22 0.48 -9.65
CA TYR A 38 0.60 1.19 -10.76
C TYR A 38 -0.91 0.96 -10.86
N ARG A 39 -1.38 -0.26 -10.56
CA ARG A 39 -2.81 -0.59 -10.50
C ARG A 39 -3.50 -0.06 -9.24
N ILE A 40 -2.76 0.01 -8.13
CA ILE A 40 -3.26 0.44 -6.82
C ILE A 40 -3.43 1.97 -6.75
N PHE A 41 -2.51 2.74 -7.33
CA PHE A 41 -2.52 4.21 -7.30
C PHE A 41 -3.86 4.84 -7.73
N PRO A 42 -4.40 4.56 -8.92
CA PRO A 42 -5.68 5.13 -9.34
C PRO A 42 -6.86 4.61 -8.50
N ARG A 43 -6.74 3.41 -7.90
CA ARG A 43 -7.79 2.84 -7.04
C ARG A 43 -7.86 3.49 -5.66
N LEU A 44 -6.73 3.97 -5.15
CA LEU A 44 -6.64 4.72 -3.89
C LEU A 44 -6.75 6.23 -4.11
N GLY A 45 -6.82 6.71 -5.35
CA GLY A 45 -6.87 8.14 -5.68
C GLY A 45 -5.56 8.87 -5.39
N VAL A 46 -4.43 8.16 -5.37
CA VAL A 46 -3.10 8.74 -5.12
C VAL A 46 -2.31 8.82 -6.41
N THR A 47 -1.59 9.92 -6.62
CA THR A 47 -0.74 10.13 -7.79
C THR A 47 0.74 10.05 -7.46
N VAL A 48 1.10 10.29 -6.18
CA VAL A 48 2.48 10.27 -5.70
C VAL A 48 2.67 9.29 -4.55
N ARG A 49 3.84 8.67 -4.51
CA ARG A 49 4.24 7.71 -3.46
C ARG A 49 4.12 8.27 -2.03
N ALA A 50 4.39 9.56 -1.86
CA ALA A 50 4.24 10.23 -0.57
C ALA A 50 2.78 10.27 -0.07
N GLN A 51 1.81 10.41 -0.99
CA GLN A 51 0.38 10.39 -0.66
C GLN A 51 -0.10 8.99 -0.29
N LEU A 52 0.62 7.93 -0.70
CA LEU A 52 0.25 6.55 -0.40
C LEU A 52 0.21 6.32 1.12
N GLY A 53 1.19 6.84 1.87
CA GLY A 53 1.23 6.71 3.33
C GLY A 53 0.01 7.33 4.01
N ASP A 54 -0.41 8.52 3.58
CA ASP A 54 -1.57 9.20 4.16
C ASP A 54 -2.89 8.60 3.71
N ALA A 55 -3.02 8.18 2.45
CA ALA A 55 -4.19 7.44 1.96
C ALA A 55 -4.38 6.11 2.72
N LEU A 56 -3.28 5.43 3.07
CA LEU A 56 -3.34 4.20 3.86
C LEU A 56 -3.69 4.46 5.32
N LYS A 57 -3.17 5.52 5.95
CA LYS A 57 -3.62 5.94 7.29
C LYS A 57 -5.14 6.18 7.30
N GLN A 58 -5.66 6.86 6.28
CA GLN A 58 -7.11 7.08 6.13
C GLN A 58 -7.87 5.76 5.91
N HIS A 59 -7.32 4.83 5.13
CA HIS A 59 -7.91 3.52 4.91
C HIS A 59 -7.92 2.66 6.18
N HIS A 60 -6.87 2.70 7.00
CA HIS A 60 -6.77 1.96 8.27
C HIS A 60 -7.69 2.57 9.34
N ALA A 61 -7.86 3.89 9.33
CA ALA A 61 -8.81 4.57 10.21
C ALA A 61 -10.26 4.14 9.93
N ARG A 62 -10.61 3.83 8.67
CA ARG A 62 -11.94 3.30 8.31
C ARG A 62 -12.15 1.84 8.72
N VAL A 63 -11.08 1.05 8.87
CA VAL A 63 -11.13 -0.38 9.21
C VAL A 63 -11.05 -0.64 10.73
N ARG A 64 -10.87 0.39 11.56
CA ARG A 64 -10.99 0.30 13.02
C ARG A 64 -12.34 0.84 13.51
N PRO A 65 -13.36 0.00 13.77
CA PRO A 65 -14.38 0.35 14.74
C PRO A 65 -13.85 0.01 16.14
N GLY A 66 -13.92 0.98 17.05
CA GLY A 66 -13.86 0.71 18.50
C GLY A 66 -12.49 0.90 19.15
N CYS A 67 -12.27 2.07 19.76
CA CYS A 67 -12.60 2.34 21.16
C CYS A 67 -11.68 3.48 21.62
N ARG A 68 -12.24 4.68 21.69
CA ARG A 68 -11.64 5.83 22.37
C ARG A 68 -11.97 5.65 23.85
N VAL A 69 -10.96 5.44 24.69
CA VAL A 69 -10.92 5.77 26.12
C VAL A 69 -9.48 5.78 26.57
#